data_AF-A0A425D814-F1
#
_entry.id   AF-A0A425D814-F1
#
_cell.length_a   1.000
_cell.length_b   1.000
_cell.length_c   1.000
_cell.angle_alpha   90.00
_cell.angle_beta   90.00
_cell.angle_gamma   90.00
#
_symmetry.space_group_name_H-M   'P 1'
#
loop_
_entity.id
_entity.type
_entity.pdbx_description
1 polymer ?
#
loop_
_entity_poly.entity_id
_entity_poly.type
_entity_poly.pdbx_seq_one_letter_code
_entity_poly.pdbx_strand_id
1 'polypeptide(L)'
;MVKVLISLSVLAAAATAGSITELPESVTKLIDYSINPCNDFYQYACGAWHKAAVIPPDEHQVDTSYSKIYSENEAVLTTILSDYKPKLGEFYNSCLDTATLSSLGLTPLEDSFKAIRSANTTLDLLIVAGKLAKNG
;
A
#
# COMPACT_ATOMS: atom_id res chain seq x y z
N MET A 1 28.95 -22.00 64.14
CA MET A 1 27.54 -21.89 63.70
C MET A 1 27.49 -20.81 62.62
N VAL A 2 27.48 -21.21 61.35
CA VAL A 2 27.54 -20.30 60.20
C VAL A 2 26.14 -19.75 59.93
N LYS A 3 25.94 -18.44 60.12
CA LYS A 3 24.71 -17.75 59.72
C LYS A 3 24.76 -17.49 58.22
N VAL A 4 24.02 -18.29 57.45
CA VAL A 4 23.79 -18.06 56.03
C VAL A 4 22.70 -17.00 55.91
N LEU A 5 23.08 -15.79 55.54
CA LEU A 5 22.15 -14.70 55.19
C LEU A 5 21.75 -14.89 53.72
N ILE A 6 20.55 -15.41 53.48
CA ILE A 6 19.97 -15.47 52.13
C ILE A 6 19.49 -14.06 51.80
N SER A 7 20.21 -13.37 50.92
CA SER A 7 19.80 -12.09 50.36
C SER A 7 18.58 -12.31 49.43
N LEU A 8 17.38 -12.01 49.93
CA LEU A 8 16.19 -11.80 49.10
C LEU A 8 16.35 -10.43 48.40
N SER A 9 17.02 -10.41 47.25
CA SER A 9 17.14 -9.19 46.44
C SER A 9 17.05 -9.51 44.95
N VAL A 10 15.96 -10.19 44.55
CA VAL A 10 15.53 -10.24 43.14
C VAL A 10 14.00 -10.26 43.11
N LEU A 11 13.35 -9.13 43.39
CA LEU A 11 11.97 -8.91 42.95
C LEU A 11 11.65 -7.41 42.92
N ALA A 12 11.88 -6.76 41.78
CA ALA A 12 11.11 -5.62 41.26
C ALA A 12 11.88 -4.95 40.10
N ALA A 13 11.93 -5.63 38.96
CA ALA A 13 12.13 -4.96 37.68
C ALA A 13 11.07 -5.49 36.71
N ALA A 14 9.80 -5.38 37.11
CA ALA A 14 8.66 -5.61 36.23
C ALA A 14 8.05 -4.25 35.88
N ALA A 15 8.26 -3.87 34.62
CA ALA A 15 7.44 -2.95 33.83
C ALA A 15 7.21 -1.52 34.38
N THR A 16 8.10 -0.59 34.02
CA THR A 16 7.67 0.75 33.60
C THR A 16 7.33 0.72 32.11
N ALA A 17 6.47 -0.21 31.68
CA ALA A 17 5.68 0.03 30.49
C ALA A 17 4.62 1.04 30.93
N GLY A 18 4.78 2.31 30.55
CA GLY A 18 3.81 3.35 30.90
C GLY A 18 2.40 2.86 30.56
N SER A 19 1.48 2.92 31.52
CA SER A 19 0.09 2.58 31.27
C SER A 19 -0.48 3.64 30.32
N ILE A 20 -0.86 3.23 29.11
CA ILE A 20 -1.64 4.07 28.21
C ILE A 20 -3.02 4.21 28.85
N THR A 21 -3.27 5.32 29.55
CA THR A 21 -4.55 5.57 30.22
C THR A 21 -5.62 6.08 29.27
N GLU A 22 -5.21 6.65 28.13
CA GLU A 22 -6.10 7.22 27.12
C GLU A 22 -5.63 6.84 25.71
N LEU A 23 -6.59 6.54 24.84
CA LEU A 23 -6.31 6.30 23.42
C LEU A 23 -5.97 7.64 22.74
N PRO A 24 -5.05 7.65 21.76
CA PRO A 24 -4.73 8.86 21.02
C PRO A 24 -5.95 9.35 20.23
N GLU A 25 -6.03 10.67 19.99
CA GLU A 25 -7.12 11.29 19.24
C GLU A 25 -7.33 10.67 17.86
N SER A 26 -6.24 10.23 17.22
CA SER A 26 -6.28 9.56 15.92
C SER A 26 -7.09 8.26 15.94
N VAL A 27 -7.24 7.62 17.11
CA VAL A 27 -8.02 6.41 17.34
C VAL A 27 -9.43 6.77 17.84
N THR A 28 -9.54 7.67 18.83
CA THR A 28 -10.85 7.99 19.42
C THR A 28 -11.84 8.57 18.41
N LYS A 29 -11.35 9.31 17.41
CA LYS A 29 -12.19 9.84 16.32
C LYS A 29 -12.81 8.79 15.40
N LEU A 30 -12.32 7.55 15.43
CA LEU A 30 -12.81 6.45 14.59
C LEU A 30 -13.96 5.68 15.26
N ILE A 31 -14.04 5.76 16.60
CA ILE A 31 -14.92 4.95 17.44
C ILE A 31 -16.34 5.50 17.43
N ASP A 32 -17.32 4.61 17.22
CA ASP A 32 -18.73 4.87 17.47
C ASP A 32 -19.13 4.34 18.86
N TYR A 33 -19.09 5.23 19.86
CA TYR A 33 -19.42 4.90 21.25
C TYR A 33 -20.90 4.52 21.48
N SER A 34 -21.77 4.64 20.47
CA SER A 34 -23.16 4.19 20.58
C SER A 34 -23.32 2.67 20.39
N ILE A 35 -22.30 1.99 19.86
CA ILE A 35 -22.32 0.56 19.56
C ILE A 35 -21.77 -0.23 20.76
N ASN A 36 -22.40 -1.34 21.12
CA ASN A 36 -21.85 -2.25 22.12
C ASN A 36 -20.68 -3.06 21.51
N PRO A 37 -19.43 -2.90 21.98
CA PRO A 37 -18.26 -3.59 21.42
C PRO A 37 -18.35 -5.12 21.52
N CYS A 38 -19.10 -5.66 22.49
CA CYS A 38 -19.28 -7.11 22.64
C CYS A 38 -20.20 -7.71 21.57
N ASN A 39 -21.01 -6.88 20.91
CA ASN A 39 -21.95 -7.31 19.88
C ASN A 39 -21.38 -7.11 18.46
N ASP A 40 -20.80 -5.94 18.19
CA ASP A 40 -20.17 -5.63 16.91
C ASP A 40 -18.96 -4.73 17.15
N PHE A 41 -17.80 -5.36 17.34
CA PHE A 41 -16.57 -4.63 17.61
C PHE A 41 -16.10 -3.80 16.41
N TYR A 42 -16.41 -4.22 15.18
CA TYR A 42 -16.01 -3.48 13.98
C TYR A 42 -16.76 -2.14 13.90
N GLN A 43 -18.08 -2.17 14.08
CA GLN A 43 -18.88 -0.93 14.11
C GLN A 43 -18.56 -0.07 15.33
N TYR A 44 -18.25 -0.66 16.48
CA TYR A 44 -17.74 0.12 17.61
C TYR A 44 -16.41 0.81 17.28
N ALA A 45 -15.41 0.07 16.81
CA ALA A 45 -14.06 0.60 16.63
C ALA A 45 -13.94 1.57 15.42
N CYS A 46 -14.72 1.34 14.37
CA CYS A 46 -14.57 2.02 13.08
C CYS A 46 -15.85 2.75 12.62
N GLY A 47 -16.97 2.63 13.32
CA GLY A 47 -18.27 3.08 12.84
C GLY A 47 -18.36 4.58 12.58
N ALA A 48 -17.66 5.42 13.37
CA ALA A 48 -17.62 6.85 13.13
C ALA A 48 -16.85 7.17 11.84
N TRP A 49 -15.74 6.48 11.60
CA TRP A 49 -15.00 6.58 10.34
C TRP A 49 -15.83 6.07 9.17
N HIS A 50 -16.48 4.92 9.29
CA HIS A 50 -17.27 4.30 8.22
C HIS A 50 -18.43 5.20 7.77
N LYS A 51 -19.03 5.97 8.69
CA LYS A 51 -20.07 6.95 8.36
C LYS A 51 -19.55 8.17 7.59
N ALA A 52 -18.30 8.55 7.81
CA ALA A 52 -17.69 9.75 7.24
C ALA A 52 -16.83 9.48 5.99
N ALA A 53 -16.35 8.24 5.83
CA ALA A 53 -15.48 7.86 4.74
C ALA A 53 -16.19 8.00 3.39
N VAL A 54 -15.48 8.59 2.43
CA VAL A 54 -15.91 8.71 1.04
C VAL A 54 -14.88 7.98 0.20
N ILE A 55 -15.34 7.08 -0.68
CA ILE A 55 -14.49 6.46 -1.70
C ILE A 55 -14.34 7.48 -2.84
N PRO A 56 -13.13 7.98 -3.15
CA PRO A 56 -12.90 8.85 -4.30
C PRO A 56 -13.33 8.21 -5.63
N PRO A 57 -13.71 8.99 -6.66
CA PRO A 57 -14.19 8.44 -7.93
C PRO A 57 -13.17 7.57 -8.69
N ASP A 58 -11.89 7.79 -8.45
CA ASP A 58 -10.74 7.08 -9.03
C ASP A 58 -10.29 5.88 -8.17
N GLU A 59 -10.94 5.64 -7.03
CA GLU A 59 -10.63 4.56 -6.12
C GLU A 59 -11.79 3.57 -6.02
N HIS A 60 -11.46 2.31 -5.75
CA HIS A 60 -12.46 1.25 -5.55
C HIS A 60 -12.73 0.98 -4.06
N GLN A 61 -11.80 1.38 -3.18
CA GLN A 61 -11.92 1.23 -1.74
C GLN A 61 -11.11 2.30 -1.01
N VAL A 62 -11.48 2.58 0.24
CA VAL A 62 -10.64 3.32 1.19
C VAL A 62 -10.62 2.59 2.51
N ASP A 63 -9.53 2.74 3.25
CA ASP A 63 -9.41 2.25 4.63
C ASP A 63 -8.55 3.19 5.50
N THR A 64 -8.55 2.97 6.81
CA THR A 64 -7.84 3.81 7.79
C THR A 64 -6.32 3.60 7.82
N SER A 65 -5.82 2.60 7.10
CA SER A 65 -4.47 2.05 7.16
C SER A 65 -3.76 2.09 5.81
N TYR A 66 -4.04 1.14 4.90
CA TYR A 66 -3.33 0.94 3.66
C TYR A 66 -3.56 2.09 2.67
N SER A 67 -4.80 2.49 2.39
CA SER A 67 -5.07 3.62 1.49
C SER A 67 -4.40 4.91 1.96
N LYS A 68 -4.41 5.16 3.28
CA LYS A 68 -3.75 6.35 3.85
C LYS A 68 -2.23 6.30 3.66
N ILE A 69 -1.59 5.19 4.05
CA ILE A 69 -0.14 5.03 3.90
C ILE A 69 0.27 5.09 2.42
N TYR A 70 -0.53 4.50 1.54
CA TYR A 70 -0.30 4.53 0.10
C TYR A 70 -0.27 5.97 -0.43
N SER A 71 -1.31 6.76 -0.13
CA SER A 71 -1.40 8.16 -0.57
C SER A 71 -0.25 9.03 0.00
N GLU A 72 0.08 8.86 1.28
CA GLU A 72 1.21 9.57 1.90
C GLU A 72 2.55 9.18 1.25
N ASN A 73 2.74 7.89 0.95
CA ASN A 73 3.95 7.39 0.28
C ASN A 73 4.03 7.87 -1.18
N GLU A 74 2.91 7.91 -1.91
CA GLU A 74 2.87 8.39 -3.28
C GLU A 74 3.32 9.86 -3.38
N ALA A 75 2.90 10.71 -2.44
CA ALA A 75 3.35 12.09 -2.37
C ALA A 75 4.89 12.18 -2.16
N VAL A 76 5.44 11.33 -1.28
CA VAL A 76 6.89 11.25 -1.05
C VAL A 76 7.62 10.75 -2.31
N LEU A 77 7.11 9.68 -2.94
CA LEU A 77 7.70 9.11 -4.16
C LEU A 77 7.69 10.13 -5.30
N THR A 78 6.60 10.85 -5.49
CA THR A 78 6.49 11.93 -6.49
C THR A 78 7.58 12.98 -6.29
N THR A 79 7.84 13.37 -5.03
CA THR A 79 8.92 14.31 -4.68
C THR A 79 10.31 13.73 -4.99
N ILE A 80 10.55 12.47 -4.64
CA ILE A 80 11.84 11.80 -4.92
C ILE A 80 12.09 11.70 -6.43
N LEU A 81 11.05 11.39 -7.20
CA LEU A 81 11.12 11.25 -8.65
C LEU A 81 11.34 12.59 -9.34
N SER A 82 10.83 13.70 -8.78
CA SER A 82 11.16 15.04 -9.25
C SER A 82 12.60 15.49 -8.92
N ASP A 83 13.21 14.98 -7.83
CA ASP A 83 14.53 15.38 -7.32
C ASP A 83 15.74 14.69 -8.01
N TYR A 84 15.59 14.33 -9.29
CA TYR A 84 16.64 13.96 -10.25
C TYR A 84 17.54 12.73 -9.96
N LYS A 85 17.28 11.68 -10.74
CA LYS A 85 18.24 10.64 -11.17
C LYS A 85 18.04 10.42 -12.67
N PRO A 86 19.07 10.48 -13.55
CA PRO A 86 18.87 10.62 -15.00
C PRO A 86 17.92 9.58 -15.61
N LYS A 87 18.22 8.29 -15.47
CA LYS A 87 17.41 7.21 -16.07
C LYS A 87 16.03 7.02 -15.43
N LEU A 88 15.93 7.24 -14.12
CA LEU A 88 14.67 7.05 -13.39
C LEU A 88 13.69 8.19 -13.70
N GLY A 89 14.18 9.43 -13.73
CA GLY A 89 13.38 10.59 -14.12
C GLY A 89 12.97 10.54 -15.59
N GLU A 90 13.88 10.16 -16.50
CA GLU A 90 13.54 9.93 -17.92
C GLU A 90 12.44 8.87 -18.08
N PHE A 91 12.56 7.75 -17.38
CA PHE A 91 11.55 6.69 -17.42
C PHE A 91 10.21 7.11 -16.80
N TYR A 92 10.21 7.82 -15.68
CA TYR A 92 8.99 8.34 -15.07
C TYR A 92 8.30 9.36 -15.99
N ASN A 93 9.06 10.30 -16.55
CA ASN A 93 8.53 11.33 -17.43
C ASN A 93 8.01 10.77 -18.77
N SER A 94 8.56 9.64 -19.27
CA SER A 94 8.01 8.99 -20.46
C SER A 94 6.61 8.41 -20.23
N CYS A 95 6.26 8.06 -18.98
CA CYS A 95 4.91 7.66 -18.60
C CYS A 95 3.95 8.86 -18.52
N LEU A 96 4.44 10.03 -18.10
CA LEU A 96 3.64 11.25 -17.96
C LEU A 96 3.42 12.03 -19.27
N ASP A 97 4.22 11.78 -20.31
CA ASP A 97 4.09 12.45 -21.61
C ASP A 97 2.91 11.91 -22.43
N THR A 98 1.71 12.29 -22.00
CA THR A 98 0.44 11.91 -22.63
C THR A 98 0.30 12.42 -24.06
N ALA A 99 1.00 13.50 -24.44
CA ALA A 99 0.97 14.04 -25.80
C ALA A 99 1.70 13.10 -26.76
N THR A 100 2.91 12.67 -26.41
CA THR A 100 3.66 11.68 -27.19
C THR A 100 2.92 10.34 -27.22
N LEU A 101 2.42 9.84 -26.07
CA LEU A 101 1.65 8.59 -26.01
C LEU A 101 0.41 8.63 -26.92
N SER A 102 -0.35 9.74 -26.89
CA SER A 102 -1.54 9.91 -27.74
C SER A 102 -1.18 9.97 -29.22
N SER A 103 -0.07 10.63 -29.57
CA SER A 103 0.41 10.71 -30.96
C SER A 103 0.90 9.37 -31.50
N LEU A 104 1.52 8.53 -30.67
CA LEU A 104 2.02 7.22 -31.07
C LEU A 104 0.89 6.18 -31.20
N GLY A 105 -0.18 6.33 -30.40
CA GLY A 105 -1.31 5.41 -30.41
C GLY A 105 -0.86 3.95 -30.24
N LEU A 106 -1.26 3.08 -31.18
CA LEU A 106 -0.94 1.66 -31.14
C LEU A 106 0.34 1.28 -31.90
N THR A 107 1.02 2.23 -32.55
CA THR A 107 2.17 1.94 -33.40
C THR A 107 3.29 1.17 -32.68
N PRO A 108 3.63 1.45 -31.41
CA PRO A 108 4.63 0.67 -30.67
C PRO A 108 4.26 -0.82 -30.48
N LEU A 109 2.99 -1.20 -30.65
CA LEU A 109 2.50 -2.57 -30.47
C LEU A 109 2.31 -3.33 -31.79
N GLU A 110 2.48 -2.69 -32.94
CA GLU A 110 2.16 -3.27 -34.26
C GLU A 110 2.91 -4.58 -34.53
N ASP A 111 4.21 -4.63 -34.25
CA ASP A 111 5.01 -5.84 -34.44
C ASP A 111 4.56 -7.00 -33.54
N SER A 112 4.16 -6.67 -32.30
CA SER A 112 3.61 -7.66 -31.36
C SER A 112 2.27 -8.21 -31.87
N PHE A 113 1.37 -7.34 -32.33
CA PHE A 113 0.12 -7.76 -32.94
C PHE A 113 0.33 -8.58 -34.22
N LYS A 114 1.29 -8.20 -35.06
CA LYS A 114 1.65 -8.95 -36.26
C LYS A 114 2.18 -10.34 -35.93
N ALA A 115 3.05 -10.45 -34.92
CA ALA A 115 3.59 -11.73 -34.47
C ALA A 115 2.47 -12.65 -33.96
N ILE A 116 1.54 -12.12 -33.15
CA ILE A 116 0.38 -12.88 -32.64
C ILE A 116 -0.51 -13.35 -33.80
N ARG A 117 -0.86 -12.46 -34.74
CA ARG A 117 -1.73 -12.81 -35.88
C ARG A 117 -1.09 -13.79 -36.87
N SER A 118 0.25 -13.83 -36.93
CA SER A 118 0.98 -14.71 -37.84
C SER A 118 1.18 -16.13 -37.29
N ALA A 119 0.84 -16.38 -36.02
CA ALA A 119 0.91 -17.70 -35.41
C ALA A 119 -0.25 -18.57 -35.93
N ASN A 120 0.07 -19.64 -36.66
CA ASN A 120 -0.93 -20.51 -37.30
C ASN A 120 -1.17 -21.82 -36.54
N THR A 121 -0.33 -22.12 -35.55
CA THR A 121 -0.44 -23.32 -34.73
C THR A 121 -0.35 -22.97 -33.25
N THR A 122 -0.82 -23.88 -32.39
CA THR A 122 -0.64 -23.76 -30.94
C THR A 122 0.83 -23.60 -30.56
N LEU A 123 1.74 -24.31 -31.25
CA LEU A 123 3.17 -24.19 -30.99
C LEU A 123 3.70 -22.80 -31.36
N ASP A 124 3.30 -22.24 -32.51
CA ASP A 124 3.69 -20.88 -32.90
C ASP A 124 3.23 -19.85 -31.87
N LEU A 125 2.00 -20.01 -31.37
CA LEU A 125 1.42 -19.10 -30.37
C LEU A 125 2.21 -19.18 -29.05
N LEU A 126 2.58 -20.37 -28.59
CA LEU A 126 3.41 -20.55 -27.40
C LEU A 126 4.81 -19.92 -27.56
N ILE A 127 5.40 -20.02 -28.76
CA ILE A 127 6.67 -19.37 -29.07
C ILE A 127 6.53 -17.84 -29.03
N VAL A 128 5.47 -17.29 -29.64
CA VAL A 128 5.19 -15.85 -29.60
C VAL A 128 4.96 -15.39 -28.15
N ALA A 129 4.17 -16.11 -27.38
CA ALA A 129 3.94 -15.81 -25.96
C ALA A 129 5.26 -15.78 -25.16
N GLY A 130 6.14 -16.76 -25.37
CA GLY A 130 7.45 -16.79 -24.71
C GLY A 130 8.39 -15.65 -25.13
N LYS A 131 8.26 -15.13 -26.36
CA LYS A 131 9.00 -13.92 -26.79
C LYS A 131 8.45 -12.67 -26.12
N LEU A 132 7.13 -12.49 -26.14
CA LEU A 132 6.46 -11.31 -25.59
C LEU A 132 6.59 -11.22 -24.06
N ALA A 133 6.67 -12.34 -23.35
CA ALA A 133 6.90 -12.37 -21.91
C ALA A 133 8.23 -11.70 -21.46
N LYS A 134 9.14 -11.39 -22.39
CA LYS A 134 10.40 -10.68 -22.10
C LYS A 134 10.28 -9.16 -22.21
N ASN A 135 9.16 -8.65 -22.73
CA ASN A 135 8.99 -7.22 -22.99
C ASN A 135 8.65 -6.42 -21.72
N GLY A 136 8.51 -7.07 -20.56
CA GLY A 136 8.08 -6.49 -19.30
C GLY A 136 6.82 -7.16 -18.79
#